data_AF-A0A7C9APD9-F1
#
_entry.id   AF-A0A7C9APD9-F1
#
_cell.length_a   1.000
_cell.length_b   1.000
_cell.length_c   1.000
_cell.angle_alpha   90.00
_cell.angle_beta   90.00
_cell.angle_gamma   90.00
#
_symmetry.space_group_name_H-M   'P 1'
#
loop_
_entity.id
_entity.type
_entity.pdbx_description
1 polymer ?
#
loop_
_entity_poly.entity_id
_entity_poly.type
_entity_poly.pdbx_seq_one_letter_code
_entity_poly.pdbx_strand_id
1 'polypeptide(L)'
;ALPIIGNLHILGRLPHRALAKLAQKYGPIMSLRLGQVPTIVISSEKAAELFLKEHDAVFATRPITQASAYLSYGGKGVAFGQYGEYWRRMRKMCTLHLLTLAKVTSFEGLRRAEV
;
A
#
# COMPACT_ATOMS: atom_id res chain seq x y z
N ALA A 1 -2.74 0.78 -24.41
CA ALA A 1 -3.70 1.37 -23.45
C ALA A 1 -4.84 1.98 -24.25
N LEU A 2 -6.09 1.83 -23.82
CA LEU A 2 -7.25 2.43 -24.49
C LEU A 2 -7.47 3.87 -24.01
N PRO A 3 -8.10 4.75 -24.81
CA PRO A 3 -8.48 6.09 -24.37
C PRO A 3 -9.33 6.04 -23.09
N ILE A 4 -9.15 7.03 -22.20
CA ILE A 4 -9.87 7.21 -20.92
C ILE A 4 -9.58 6.11 -19.87
N ILE A 5 -9.78 4.84 -20.19
CA ILE A 5 -9.72 3.70 -19.26
C ILE A 5 -8.33 3.04 -19.13
N GLY A 6 -7.39 3.38 -20.03
CA GLY A 6 -6.04 2.87 -19.98
C GLY A 6 -5.97 1.34 -20.12
N ASN A 7 -5.39 0.66 -19.13
CA ASN A 7 -5.22 -0.78 -19.01
C ASN A 7 -6.25 -1.43 -18.06
N LEU A 8 -7.29 -0.73 -17.59
CA LEU A 8 -8.25 -1.32 -16.64
C LEU A 8 -8.97 -2.55 -17.22
N HIS A 9 -9.26 -2.53 -18.52
CA HIS A 9 -9.97 -3.60 -19.24
C HIS A 9 -9.25 -4.97 -19.22
N ILE A 10 -7.93 -5.02 -19.02
CA ILE A 10 -7.17 -6.29 -19.00
C ILE A 10 -7.00 -6.90 -17.61
N LEU A 11 -7.42 -6.22 -16.54
CA LEU A 11 -7.20 -6.67 -15.16
C LEU A 11 -8.23 -7.71 -14.68
N GLY A 12 -9.43 -7.72 -15.30
CA GLY A 12 -10.50 -8.65 -14.95
C GLY A 12 -10.94 -8.58 -13.48
N ARG A 13 -11.56 -9.66 -12.99
CA ARG A 13 -12.07 -9.76 -11.60
C ARG A 13 -10.98 -9.92 -10.54
N LEU A 14 -9.82 -10.47 -10.91
CA LEU A 14 -8.71 -10.74 -10.00
C LEU A 14 -7.46 -10.01 -10.49
N PRO A 15 -7.33 -8.69 -10.25
CA PRO A 15 -6.26 -7.86 -10.81
C PRO A 15 -4.87 -8.41 -10.51
N HIS A 16 -4.63 -8.88 -9.29
CA HIS A 16 -3.33 -9.43 -8.87
C HIS A 16 -2.88 -10.64 -9.72
N ARG A 17 -3.81 -11.50 -10.17
CA ARG A 17 -3.48 -12.63 -11.06
C ARG A 17 -3.18 -12.16 -12.48
N ALA A 18 -3.94 -11.18 -12.98
CA ALA A 18 -3.68 -10.58 -14.28
C ALA A 18 -2.31 -9.88 -14.30
N LEU A 19 -1.99 -9.13 -13.24
CA LEU A 19 -0.68 -8.48 -13.07
C LEU A 19 0.46 -9.49 -13.04
N ALA A 20 0.33 -10.61 -12.32
CA ALA A 20 1.35 -11.66 -12.31
C ALA A 20 1.59 -12.25 -13.71
N LYS A 21 0.53 -12.52 -14.48
CA LYS A 21 0.64 -12.99 -15.88
C LYS A 21 1.29 -11.94 -16.79
N LEU A 22 0.97 -10.66 -16.61
CA LEU A 22 1.58 -9.57 -17.38
C LEU A 22 3.07 -9.45 -17.06
N ALA A 23 3.47 -9.59 -15.79
CA ALA A 23 4.87 -9.55 -15.39
C ALA A 23 5.71 -10.67 -16.02
N GLN A 24 5.12 -11.87 -16.21
CA GLN A 24 5.79 -12.96 -16.95
C GLN A 24 6.07 -12.60 -18.41
N LYS A 25 5.24 -11.74 -19.02
CA LYS A 25 5.38 -11.33 -20.43
C LYS A 25 6.24 -10.09 -20.62
N TYR A 26 6.10 -9.10 -19.74
CA TYR A 26 6.72 -7.77 -19.90
C TYR A 26 7.89 -7.52 -18.95
N GLY A 27 8.13 -8.42 -18.01
CA GLY A 27 9.21 -8.32 -17.03
C GLY A 27 8.74 -7.86 -15.65
N PRO A 28 9.66 -7.90 -14.66
CA PRO A 28 9.33 -7.70 -13.24
C PRO A 28 9.04 -6.25 -12.86
N ILE A 29 9.37 -5.28 -13.72
CA ILE A 29 9.03 -3.86 -13.55
C ILE A 29 8.31 -3.44 -14.83
N MET A 30 7.04 -3.08 -14.72
CA MET A 30 6.22 -2.71 -15.87
C MET A 30 5.38 -1.46 -15.58
N SER A 31 5.13 -0.69 -16.64
CA SER A 31 4.29 0.50 -16.58
C SER A 31 2.89 0.22 -17.13
N LEU A 32 1.88 0.63 -16.39
CA LEU A 32 0.46 0.55 -16.74
C LEU A 32 -0.19 1.92 -16.57
N ARG A 33 -1.34 2.12 -17.23
CA ARG A 33 -2.23 3.25 -16.98
C ARG A 33 -3.54 2.75 -16.38
N LEU A 34 -3.83 3.07 -15.13
CA LEU A 34 -5.11 2.76 -14.50
C LEU A 34 -6.07 3.93 -14.73
N GLY A 35 -6.78 3.90 -15.86
CA GLY A 35 -7.46 5.09 -16.37
C GLY A 35 -6.44 6.16 -16.78
N GLN A 36 -6.53 7.32 -16.13
CA GLN A 36 -5.58 8.42 -16.32
C GLN A 36 -4.36 8.35 -15.37
N VAL A 37 -4.34 7.42 -14.41
CA VAL A 37 -3.27 7.33 -13.42
C VAL A 37 -2.12 6.47 -13.94
N PRO A 38 -0.90 7.01 -14.12
CA PRO A 38 0.27 6.19 -14.41
C PRO A 38 0.61 5.32 -13.19
N THR A 39 0.96 4.06 -13.42
CA THR A 39 1.21 3.09 -12.36
C THR A 39 2.37 2.18 -12.72
N ILE A 40 3.35 2.10 -11.84
CA ILE A 40 4.45 1.14 -11.94
C ILE A 40 4.10 -0.09 -11.10
N VAL A 41 4.20 -1.27 -11.70
CA VAL A 41 3.98 -2.54 -11.04
C VAL A 41 5.32 -3.25 -10.88
N ILE A 42 5.57 -3.71 -9.66
CA ILE A 42 6.79 -4.41 -9.27
C ILE A 42 6.42 -5.84 -8.90
N SER A 43 7.10 -6.81 -9.51
CA SER A 43 6.77 -8.24 -9.43
C SER A 43 7.99 -9.14 -9.22
N SER A 44 9.07 -8.62 -8.64
CA SER A 44 10.21 -9.42 -8.17
C SER A 44 10.68 -9.00 -6.79
N GLU A 45 11.26 -9.94 -6.06
CA GLU A 45 11.84 -9.71 -4.73
C GLU A 45 12.92 -8.62 -4.77
N LYS A 46 13.91 -8.76 -5.67
CA LYS A 46 15.00 -7.80 -5.79
C LYS A 46 14.51 -6.37 -6.08
N ALA A 47 13.50 -6.22 -6.92
CA ALA A 47 12.92 -4.90 -7.18
C ALA A 47 12.07 -4.41 -6.00
N ALA A 48 11.36 -5.29 -5.30
CA ALA A 48 10.62 -4.92 -4.09
C ALA A 48 11.56 -4.43 -2.97
N GLU A 49 12.71 -5.06 -2.77
CA GLU A 49 13.71 -4.63 -1.79
C GLU A 49 14.21 -3.21 -2.08
N LEU A 50 14.51 -2.90 -3.34
CA LEU A 50 14.94 -1.56 -3.75
C LEU A 50 13.90 -0.48 -3.39
N PHE A 51 12.61 -0.77 -3.58
CA PHE A 51 11.54 0.23 -3.37
C PHE A 51 11.07 0.31 -1.92
N LEU A 52 11.02 -0.82 -1.21
CA LEU A 52 10.45 -0.92 0.13
C LEU A 52 11.49 -0.81 1.24
N LYS A 53 12.79 -0.88 0.92
CA LYS A 53 13.88 -0.81 1.89
C LYS A 53 14.95 0.19 1.48
N GLU A 54 15.59 0.05 0.31
CA GLU A 54 16.71 0.94 -0.04
C GLU A 54 16.26 2.38 -0.35
N HIS A 55 15.13 2.53 -1.02
CA HIS A 55 14.54 3.81 -1.39
C HIS A 55 13.18 4.03 -0.71
N ASP A 56 12.97 3.42 0.45
CA ASP A 56 11.68 3.40 1.14
C ASP A 56 11.12 4.81 1.38
N ALA A 57 11.95 5.76 1.79
CA ALA A 57 11.56 7.15 2.04
C ALA A 57 11.04 7.87 0.80
N VAL A 58 11.56 7.53 -0.39
CA VAL A 58 11.11 8.10 -1.67
C VAL A 58 9.72 7.59 -2.04
N PHE A 59 9.45 6.31 -1.77
CA PHE A 59 8.19 5.65 -2.13
C PHE A 59 7.18 5.52 -0.96
N ALA A 60 7.50 6.12 0.19
CA ALA A 60 6.69 5.99 1.41
C ALA A 60 5.35 6.74 1.33
N THR A 61 5.29 7.83 0.56
CA THR A 61 4.08 8.66 0.46
C THR A 61 2.93 7.89 -0.21
N ARG A 62 1.73 7.99 0.38
CA ARG A 62 0.50 7.45 -0.21
C ARG A 62 -0.26 8.53 -0.99
N PRO A 63 -0.73 8.23 -2.21
CA PRO A 63 -1.57 9.17 -2.96
C PRO A 63 -2.91 9.37 -2.25
N ILE A 64 -3.38 10.61 -2.21
CA ILE A 64 -4.71 10.93 -1.67
C ILE A 64 -5.73 10.67 -2.77
N THR A 65 -6.51 9.61 -2.59
CA THR A 65 -7.69 9.30 -3.40
C THR A 65 -8.94 9.86 -2.72
N GLN A 66 -10.04 10.02 -3.44
CA GLN A 66 -11.31 10.42 -2.82
C GLN A 66 -11.72 9.46 -1.69
N ALA A 67 -11.55 8.16 -1.91
CA ALA A 67 -11.83 7.15 -0.90
C ALA A 67 -10.95 7.32 0.35
N SER A 68 -9.64 7.51 0.19
CA SER A 68 -8.76 7.72 1.35
C SER A 68 -8.97 9.06 2.05
N ALA A 69 -9.32 10.12 1.31
CA ALA A 69 -9.71 11.39 1.91
C ALA A 69 -10.96 11.23 2.79
N TYR A 70 -11.97 10.51 2.31
CA TYR A 70 -13.21 10.28 3.04
C TYR A 70 -13.02 9.31 4.23
N LEU A 71 -12.37 8.17 4.00
CA LEU A 71 -12.23 7.10 4.99
C LEU A 71 -11.10 7.32 6.01
N SER A 72 -10.15 8.21 5.73
CA SER A 72 -8.93 8.37 6.55
C SER A 72 -8.70 9.80 7.01
N TYR A 73 -9.78 10.50 7.42
CA TYR A 73 -9.71 11.85 8.00
C TYR A 73 -8.92 12.84 7.13
N GLY A 74 -9.19 12.85 5.81
CA GLY A 74 -8.45 13.65 4.85
C GLY A 74 -7.03 13.14 4.58
N GLY A 75 -6.76 11.85 4.76
CA GLY A 75 -5.42 11.29 4.62
C GLY A 75 -4.49 11.57 5.81
N LYS A 76 -5.03 11.81 7.01
CA LYS A 76 -4.25 12.00 8.25
C LYS A 76 -4.10 10.72 9.08
N GLY A 77 -4.61 9.59 8.60
CA GLY A 77 -4.43 8.28 9.23
C GLY A 77 -3.03 7.70 9.04
N VAL A 78 -2.73 6.61 9.78
CA VAL A 78 -1.43 5.91 9.68
C VAL A 78 -1.31 5.08 8.39
N ALA A 79 -2.42 4.53 7.88
CA ALA A 79 -2.42 3.66 6.70
C ALA A 79 -2.34 4.41 5.36
N PHE A 80 -3.08 5.53 5.23
CA PHE A 80 -3.19 6.30 3.98
C PHE A 80 -2.57 7.71 4.08
N GLY A 81 -1.72 7.91 5.10
CA GLY A 81 -1.05 9.18 5.33
C GLY A 81 0.05 9.48 4.33
N GLN A 82 0.23 10.76 4.00
CA GLN A 82 1.41 11.22 3.30
C GLN A 82 2.63 11.12 4.22
N TYR A 83 3.78 10.72 3.65
CA TYR A 83 5.00 10.59 4.43
C TYR A 83 5.50 11.98 4.85
N GLY A 84 5.86 12.12 6.12
CA GLY A 84 6.28 13.39 6.71
C GLY A 84 6.42 13.28 8.21
N GLU A 85 6.76 14.38 8.88
CA GLU A 85 6.99 14.41 10.33
C GLU A 85 5.78 13.92 11.13
N TYR A 86 4.58 14.38 10.75
CA TYR A 86 3.35 13.97 11.41
C TYR A 86 3.16 12.45 11.32
N TRP A 87 3.27 11.87 10.12
CA TRP A 87 3.12 10.42 9.94
C TRP A 87 4.18 9.63 10.73
N ARG A 88 5.44 10.09 10.73
CA ARG A 88 6.52 9.45 11.52
C ARG A 88 6.21 9.48 13.02
N ARG A 89 5.69 10.59 13.53
CA ARG A 89 5.28 10.73 14.95
C ARG A 89 4.13 9.78 15.28
N MET A 90 3.10 9.72 14.45
CA MET A 90 1.96 8.83 14.65
C MET A 90 2.38 7.35 14.59
N ARG A 91 3.20 6.97 13.61
CA ARG A 91 3.75 5.61 13.52
C ARG A 91 4.55 5.24 14.78
N LYS A 92 5.43 6.14 15.25
CA LYS A 92 6.19 5.93 16.49
C LYS A 92 5.27 5.72 17.70
N MET A 93 4.23 6.53 17.85
CA MET A 93 3.25 6.37 18.93
C MET A 93 2.54 5.01 18.86
N CYS A 94 2.07 4.59 17.68
CA CYS A 94 1.45 3.27 17.51
C CYS A 94 2.41 2.14 17.88
N THR A 95 3.66 2.20 17.41
CA THR A 95 4.67 1.18 17.73
C THR A 95 4.96 1.10 19.23
N LEU A 96 5.15 2.24 19.89
CA LEU A 96 5.54 2.27 21.31
C LEU A 96 4.40 1.95 22.28
N HIS A 97 3.16 2.26 21.91
CA HIS A 97 2.04 2.23 22.86
C HIS A 97 0.92 1.25 22.51
N LEU A 98 0.83 0.79 21.26
CA LEU A 98 -0.25 -0.09 20.79
C LEU A 98 0.28 -1.44 20.33
N LEU A 99 1.39 -1.46 19.59
CA LEU A 99 1.92 -2.64 18.91
C LEU A 99 3.12 -3.28 19.61
N THR A 100 3.20 -3.15 20.94
CA THR A 100 4.24 -3.81 21.74
C THR A 100 3.79 -5.19 22.19
N LEU A 101 4.75 -6.09 22.44
CA LEU A 101 4.45 -7.43 22.98
C LEU A 101 3.64 -7.35 24.27
N ALA A 102 4.04 -6.47 25.20
CA ALA A 102 3.32 -6.26 26.46
C ALA A 102 1.85 -5.88 26.24
N LYS A 103 1.56 -5.00 25.27
CA LYS A 103 0.18 -4.65 24.91
C LYS A 103 -0.55 -5.84 24.30
N VAL A 104 0.06 -6.53 23.33
CA VAL A 104 -0.53 -7.72 22.70
C VAL A 104 -0.93 -8.76 23.75
N THR A 105 -0.06 -9.06 24.72
CA THR A 105 -0.33 -10.00 25.82
C THR A 105 -1.41 -9.47 26.76
N SER A 106 -1.40 -8.18 27.11
CA SER A 106 -2.43 -7.61 27.99
C SER A 106 -3.86 -7.74 27.44
N PHE A 107 -4.02 -7.75 26.12
CA PHE A 107 -5.31 -7.92 25.44
C PHE A 107 -5.64 -9.38 25.11
N GLU A 108 -4.83 -10.35 25.52
CA GLU A 108 -5.03 -11.76 25.17
C GLU A 108 -6.34 -12.33 25.73
N GLY A 109 -6.63 -12.08 27.00
CA GLY A 109 -7.87 -12.57 27.63
C GLY A 109 -9.12 -12.03 26.94
N LEU A 110 -9.11 -10.75 26.55
CA LEU A 110 -10.22 -10.14 25.80
C LEU A 110 -10.40 -10.81 24.43
N ARG A 111 -9.33 -10.99 23.66
CA ARG A 111 -9.41 -11.65 22.34
C ARG A 111 -9.91 -13.08 22.42
N ARG A 112 -9.57 -13.82 23.47
CA ARG A 112 -10.08 -15.19 23.68
C ARG A 112 -11.57 -15.22 24.01
N ALA A 113 -12.14 -14.15 24.55
CA ALA A 113 -13.56 -14.08 24.89
C ALA A 113 -14.46 -13.65 23.71
N GLU A 114 -13.88 -13.04 22.66
CA GLU A 114 -14.63 -12.59 21.46
C GLU A 114 -14.83 -13.70 20.41
N VAL A 115 -14.14 -14.83 20.54
CA VAL A 115 -14.20 -16.00 19.64
C VAL A 115 -15.07 -17.08 20.26
#